data_AF-A0A661HM79-F1
#
_entry.id   AF-A0A661HM79-F1
#
_cell.length_a   1.000
_cell.length_b   1.000
_cell.length_c   1.000
_cell.angle_alpha   90.00
_cell.angle_beta   90.00
_cell.angle_gamma   90.00
#
_symmetry.space_group_name_H-M   'P 1'
#
loop_
_entity.id
_entity.type
_entity.pdbx_description
1 polymer ?
#
loop_
_entity_poly.entity_id
_entity_poly.type
_entity_poly.pdbx_seq_one_letter_code
_entity_poly.pdbx_strand_id
1 'polypeptide(L)'
;MPYVFLVSMFLILLLGCTSKEQQALMQKLEANNVYHGKLKQTEKTQLFDINSSSKALVTATYLYEQTTDKNDTRDEIFIVGVYLEGEVEHNFESLGYALTLNEAVPISIKKLDKNDVLLKDISFVTQWASYYLVHFPHNSKKSFTLTFKSKLYGEGALHFAKVAKYVLTKTAF
;
A
#
# COMPACT_ATOMS: atom_id res chain seq x y z
N MET A 1 3.24 64.72 -4.54
CA MET A 1 2.40 63.58 -4.13
C MET A 1 1.78 62.75 -5.28
N PRO A 2 2.47 62.45 -6.41
CA PRO A 2 1.97 61.42 -7.37
C PRO A 2 2.72 60.08 -7.29
N TYR A 3 3.96 60.06 -6.76
CA TYR A 3 4.79 58.84 -6.71
C TYR A 3 4.27 57.78 -5.73
N VAL A 4 3.59 58.18 -4.65
CA VAL A 4 3.02 57.23 -3.67
C VAL A 4 1.90 56.38 -4.29
N PHE A 5 1.11 56.95 -5.19
CA PHE A 5 0.05 56.22 -5.90
C PHE A 5 0.61 55.23 -6.93
N LEU A 6 1.73 55.58 -7.58
CA LEU A 6 2.39 54.73 -8.59
C LEU A 6 3.10 53.53 -7.94
N VAL A 7 3.71 53.72 -6.76
CA VAL A 7 4.34 52.64 -5.97
C VAL A 7 3.26 51.69 -5.42
N SER A 8 2.11 52.22 -5.00
CA SER A 8 0.98 51.41 -4.51
C SER A 8 0.39 50.51 -5.61
N MET A 9 0.33 50.98 -6.86
CA MET A 9 -0.15 50.20 -8.01
C MET A 9 0.80 49.03 -8.35
N PHE A 10 2.11 49.22 -8.17
CA PHE A 10 3.12 48.20 -8.43
C PHE A 10 3.12 47.07 -7.39
N LEU A 11 2.76 47.38 -6.13
CA LEU A 11 2.68 46.37 -5.05
C LEU A 11 1.50 45.39 -5.22
N ILE A 12 0.40 45.83 -5.85
CA ILE A 12 -0.80 44.99 -6.05
C ILE A 12 -0.56 43.93 -7.13
N LEU A 13 0.30 44.22 -8.12
CA LEU A 13 0.66 43.29 -9.19
C LEU A 13 1.47 42.07 -8.71
N LEU A 14 2.16 42.18 -7.56
CA LEU A 14 2.96 41.07 -7.01
C LEU A 14 2.13 40.07 -6.16
N LEU A 15 0.94 40.46 -5.70
CA LEU A 15 0.09 39.61 -4.86
C LEU A 15 -0.83 38.67 -5.67
N GLY A 16 -0.97 38.90 -6.99
CA GLY A 16 -1.91 38.17 -7.85
C GLY A 16 -1.41 36.86 -8.47
N CYS A 17 -0.09 36.66 -8.62
CA CYS A 17 0.45 35.51 -9.36
C CYS A 17 0.57 34.20 -8.55
N THR A 18 0.47 34.23 -7.22
CA THR A 18 0.89 33.09 -6.38
C THR A 18 -0.22 32.09 -6.04
N SER A 19 -1.50 32.49 -6.13
CA SER A 19 -2.61 31.74 -5.52
C SER A 19 -2.89 30.37 -6.18
N LYS A 20 -2.95 30.30 -7.51
CA LYS A 20 -3.40 29.08 -8.21
C LYS A 20 -2.32 28.01 -8.30
N GLU A 21 -1.07 28.42 -8.50
CA GLU A 21 0.06 27.49 -8.57
C GLU A 21 0.41 26.91 -7.20
N GLN A 22 0.33 27.71 -6.13
CA GLN A 22 0.52 27.21 -4.76
C GLN A 22 -0.52 26.16 -4.37
N GLN A 23 -1.79 26.35 -4.72
CA GLN A 23 -2.84 25.35 -4.46
C GLN A 23 -2.60 24.05 -5.25
N ALA A 24 -2.23 24.14 -6.52
CA ALA A 24 -1.90 22.97 -7.33
C ALA A 24 -0.66 22.22 -6.82
N LEU A 25 0.35 22.95 -6.32
CA LEU A 25 1.54 22.38 -5.70
C LEU A 25 1.20 21.66 -4.39
N MET A 26 0.40 22.29 -3.52
CA MET A 26 -0.06 21.72 -2.24
C MET A 26 -0.84 20.43 -2.48
N GLN A 27 -1.79 20.42 -3.43
CA GLN A 27 -2.54 19.21 -3.78
C GLN A 27 -1.65 18.09 -4.32
N LYS A 28 -0.68 18.41 -5.19
CA LYS A 28 0.31 17.42 -5.66
C LYS A 28 1.16 16.88 -4.52
N LEU A 29 1.57 17.73 -3.58
CA LEU A 29 2.38 17.33 -2.43
C LEU A 29 1.58 16.44 -1.45
N GLU A 30 0.31 16.76 -1.22
CA GLU A 30 -0.61 15.92 -0.43
C GLU A 30 -0.82 14.56 -1.09
N ALA A 31 -1.13 14.51 -2.38
CA ALA A 31 -1.26 13.26 -3.13
C ALA A 31 0.04 12.44 -3.08
N ASN A 32 1.18 13.10 -3.19
CA ASN A 32 2.48 12.44 -3.11
C ASN A 32 2.75 11.90 -1.70
N ASN A 33 2.35 12.61 -0.64
CA ASN A 33 2.44 12.12 0.74
C ASN A 33 1.59 10.87 0.98
N VAL A 34 0.37 10.83 0.45
CA VAL A 34 -0.50 9.65 0.53
C VAL A 34 0.14 8.46 -0.18
N TYR A 35 0.59 8.65 -1.42
CA TYR A 35 1.26 7.61 -2.20
C TYR A 35 2.53 7.09 -1.51
N HIS A 36 3.40 7.99 -1.03
CA HIS A 36 4.60 7.62 -0.29
C HIS A 36 4.30 6.91 1.03
N GLY A 37 3.19 7.25 1.68
CA GLY A 37 2.68 6.55 2.87
C GLY A 37 2.33 5.09 2.54
N LYS A 38 1.52 4.87 1.50
CA LYS A 38 1.14 3.52 1.05
C LYS A 38 2.33 2.72 0.53
N LEU A 39 3.30 3.36 -0.12
CA LEU A 39 4.55 2.72 -0.54
C LEU A 39 5.32 2.15 0.64
N LYS A 40 5.44 2.89 1.76
CA LYS A 40 6.11 2.41 2.98
C LYS A 40 5.39 1.25 3.65
N GLN A 41 4.08 1.11 3.39
CA GLN A 41 3.23 0.03 3.88
C GLN A 41 3.13 -1.13 2.89
N THR A 42 3.82 -1.07 1.75
CA THR A 42 3.79 -2.10 0.71
C THR A 42 5.06 -2.93 0.74
N GLU A 43 4.91 -4.24 0.90
CA GLU A 43 5.98 -5.22 0.74
C GLU A 43 5.79 -5.99 -0.55
N LYS A 44 6.88 -6.56 -1.06
CA LYS A 44 6.85 -7.44 -2.24
C LYS A 44 7.79 -8.62 -2.07
N THR A 45 7.40 -9.76 -2.65
CA THR A 45 8.23 -10.94 -2.70
C THR A 45 8.08 -11.61 -4.05
N GLN A 46 9.12 -12.32 -4.46
CA GLN A 46 9.17 -13.05 -5.73
C GLN A 46 9.34 -14.51 -5.42
N LEU A 47 8.51 -15.32 -6.06
CA LEU A 47 8.52 -16.76 -5.98
C LEU A 47 8.81 -17.33 -7.35
N PHE A 48 9.48 -18.47 -7.36
CA PHE A 48 9.88 -19.16 -8.56
C PHE A 48 9.22 -20.53 -8.56
N ASP A 49 8.78 -20.96 -9.73
CA ASP A 49 8.28 -22.32 -9.90
C ASP A 49 9.38 -23.32 -9.53
N ILE A 50 8.97 -24.38 -8.85
CA ILE A 50 9.84 -25.49 -8.44
C ILE A 50 10.40 -26.21 -9.68
N ASN A 51 9.66 -26.21 -10.80
CA ASN A 51 9.98 -26.96 -12.01
C ASN A 51 10.36 -26.09 -13.23
N SER A 52 10.26 -24.76 -13.15
CA SER A 52 10.55 -23.86 -14.27
C SER A 52 11.10 -22.51 -13.81
N SER A 53 11.48 -21.65 -14.76
CA SER A 53 11.91 -20.27 -14.47
C SER A 53 10.74 -19.29 -14.33
N SER A 54 9.48 -19.75 -14.37
CA SER A 54 8.31 -18.88 -14.28
C SER A 54 8.23 -18.21 -12.90
N LYS A 55 7.91 -16.92 -12.92
CA LYS A 55 7.97 -16.06 -11.74
C LYS A 55 6.57 -15.66 -11.28
N ALA A 56 6.32 -15.80 -9.98
CA ALA A 56 5.20 -15.15 -9.32
C ALA A 56 5.71 -13.94 -8.53
N LEU A 57 5.06 -12.79 -8.71
CA LEU A 57 5.30 -11.58 -7.93
C LEU A 57 4.08 -11.35 -7.04
N VAL A 58 4.32 -11.35 -5.73
CA VAL A 58 3.30 -11.04 -4.73
C VAL A 58 3.64 -9.69 -4.13
N THR A 59 2.68 -8.77 -4.16
CA THR A 59 2.72 -7.49 -3.45
C THR A 59 1.64 -7.49 -2.38
N ALA A 60 1.90 -6.85 -1.25
CA ALA A 60 0.87 -6.64 -0.26
C ALA A 60 1.04 -5.28 0.41
N THR A 61 -0.05 -4.52 0.47
CA THR A 61 -0.13 -3.21 1.11
C THR A 61 -1.00 -3.31 2.34
N TYR A 62 -0.42 -3.00 3.50
CA TYR A 62 -1.14 -2.99 4.77
C TYR A 62 -1.92 -1.68 4.91
N LEU A 63 -3.25 -1.75 5.05
CA LEU A 63 -4.12 -0.58 5.05
C LEU A 63 -4.31 0.08 6.42
N TYR A 64 -3.46 -0.25 7.40
CA TYR A 64 -3.60 0.31 8.74
C TYR A 64 -3.27 1.80 8.80
N GLU A 65 -4.20 2.54 9.38
CA GLU A 65 -4.03 3.94 9.74
C GLU A 65 -3.74 4.04 11.23
N GLN A 66 -2.63 4.69 11.57
CA GLN A 66 -2.23 4.86 12.96
C GLN A 66 -3.29 5.67 13.71
N THR A 67 -3.73 5.11 14.84
CA THR A 67 -4.66 5.75 15.76
C THR A 67 -3.99 5.99 17.12
N THR A 68 -4.45 6.99 17.85
CA THR A 68 -4.06 7.24 19.25
C THR A 68 -4.83 6.36 20.23
N ASP A 69 -5.84 5.62 19.76
CA ASP A 69 -6.59 4.68 20.58
C ASP A 69 -5.70 3.51 21.03
N LYS A 70 -5.57 3.36 22.36
CA LYS A 70 -4.78 2.29 22.97
C LYS A 70 -5.48 0.94 22.96
N ASN A 71 -6.77 0.90 22.65
CA ASN A 71 -7.59 -0.30 22.60
C ASN A 71 -8.16 -0.54 21.19
N ASP A 72 -7.39 -0.17 20.16
CA ASP A 72 -7.74 -0.46 18.77
C ASP A 72 -7.89 -1.98 18.57
N THR A 73 -9.12 -2.41 18.28
CA THR A 73 -9.52 -3.80 18.06
C THR A 73 -9.92 -4.05 16.61
N ARG A 74 -9.58 -3.14 15.70
CA ARG A 74 -9.88 -3.30 14.27
C ARG A 74 -9.15 -4.50 13.68
N ASP A 75 -9.80 -5.12 12.72
CA ASP A 75 -9.24 -6.17 11.88
C ASP A 75 -8.03 -5.68 11.09
N GLU A 76 -7.14 -6.62 10.75
CA GLU A 76 -5.97 -6.32 9.94
C GLU A 76 -6.33 -6.45 8.46
N ILE A 77 -6.28 -5.33 7.74
CA ILE A 77 -6.75 -5.25 6.36
C ILE A 77 -5.55 -5.07 5.41
N PHE A 78 -5.50 -5.86 4.35
CA PHE A 78 -4.46 -5.82 3.33
C PHE A 78 -5.08 -5.78 1.92
N ILE A 79 -4.38 -5.09 1.01
CA ILE A 79 -4.56 -5.30 -0.44
C ILE A 79 -3.40 -6.17 -0.91
N VAL A 80 -3.70 -7.35 -1.45
CA VAL A 80 -2.70 -8.29 -1.96
C VAL A 80 -2.80 -8.35 -3.47
N GLY A 81 -1.71 -8.02 -4.17
CA GLY A 81 -1.56 -8.17 -5.61
C GLY A 81 -0.78 -9.45 -5.93
N VAL A 82 -1.29 -10.25 -6.85
CA VAL A 82 -0.62 -11.46 -7.34
C VAL A 82 -0.49 -11.34 -8.85
N TYR A 83 0.75 -11.33 -9.32
CA TYR A 83 1.11 -11.43 -10.72
C TYR A 83 1.81 -12.76 -10.97
N LEU A 84 1.41 -13.47 -12.03
CA LEU A 84 1.98 -14.73 -12.44
C LEU A 84 2.47 -14.59 -13.87
N GLU A 85 3.68 -15.06 -14.13
CA GLU A 85 4.23 -15.11 -15.48
C GLU A 85 3.62 -16.30 -16.24
N GLY A 86 2.61 -16.02 -17.07
CA GLY A 86 1.85 -17.01 -17.85
C GLY A 86 0.37 -16.59 -18.03
N GLU A 87 -0.20 -16.82 -19.23
CA GLU A 87 -1.43 -16.17 -19.73
C GLU A 87 -2.78 -16.59 -19.11
N VAL A 88 -2.89 -16.87 -17.81
CA VAL A 88 -4.20 -17.31 -17.30
C VAL A 88 -4.61 -16.58 -16.04
N GLU A 89 -5.68 -15.80 -16.22
CA GLU A 89 -6.42 -15.09 -15.18
C GLU A 89 -7.14 -16.12 -14.29
N HIS A 90 -6.40 -16.67 -13.34
CA HIS A 90 -6.92 -17.68 -12.43
C HIS A 90 -7.34 -17.03 -11.11
N ASN A 91 -8.44 -17.52 -10.52
CA ASN A 91 -8.92 -17.07 -9.23
C ASN A 91 -8.06 -17.64 -8.09
N PHE A 92 -7.87 -16.85 -7.03
CA PHE A 92 -7.02 -17.18 -5.87
C PHE A 92 -7.24 -18.61 -5.31
N GLU A 93 -8.51 -19.02 -5.16
CA GLU A 93 -8.87 -20.34 -4.64
C GLU A 93 -8.60 -21.47 -5.64
N SER A 94 -8.79 -21.21 -6.93
CA SER A 94 -8.62 -22.22 -7.99
C SER A 94 -7.16 -22.69 -8.14
N LEU A 95 -6.21 -21.90 -7.63
CA LEU A 95 -4.78 -22.16 -7.72
C LEU A 95 -4.18 -22.81 -6.46
N GLY A 96 -5.01 -23.07 -5.44
CA GLY A 96 -4.58 -23.67 -4.18
C GLY A 96 -3.64 -22.76 -3.39
N TYR A 97 -3.87 -21.44 -3.44
CA TYR A 97 -3.10 -20.48 -2.67
C TYR A 97 -3.63 -20.37 -1.25
N ALA A 98 -2.73 -20.17 -0.30
CA ALA A 98 -3.06 -19.86 1.08
C ALA A 98 -2.36 -18.57 1.50
N LEU A 99 -3.10 -17.70 2.16
CA LEU A 99 -2.58 -16.52 2.84
C LEU A 99 -2.79 -16.70 4.34
N THR A 100 -1.77 -16.44 5.14
CA THR A 100 -1.89 -16.41 6.59
C THR A 100 -1.16 -15.20 7.16
N LEU A 101 -1.67 -14.65 8.26
CA LEU A 101 -1.04 -13.57 8.99
C LEU A 101 -0.61 -14.10 10.36
N ASN A 102 0.69 -14.28 10.58
CA ASN A 102 1.20 -14.99 11.75
C ASN A 102 0.47 -16.33 11.98
N GLU A 103 0.30 -17.12 10.91
CA GLU A 103 -0.41 -18.40 10.88
C GLU A 103 -1.94 -18.31 11.00
N ALA A 104 -2.52 -17.15 11.34
CA ALA A 104 -3.96 -16.96 11.35
C ALA A 104 -4.53 -16.91 9.91
N VAL A 105 -5.64 -17.61 9.69
CA VAL A 105 -6.37 -17.58 8.42
C VAL A 105 -7.18 -16.29 8.28
N PRO A 106 -7.43 -15.81 7.04
CA PRO A 106 -8.23 -14.63 6.81
C PRO A 106 -9.71 -14.90 7.10
N ILE A 107 -10.40 -13.87 7.59
CA ILE A 107 -11.86 -13.84 7.76
C ILE A 107 -12.53 -13.75 6.38
N SER A 108 -11.94 -12.97 5.47
CA SER A 108 -12.46 -12.83 4.11
C SER A 108 -11.35 -12.50 3.11
N ILE A 109 -11.55 -12.96 1.87
CA ILE A 109 -10.74 -12.62 0.70
C ILE A 109 -11.73 -12.20 -0.40
N LYS A 110 -11.67 -10.94 -0.82
CA LYS A 110 -12.52 -10.40 -1.88
C LYS A 110 -11.68 -9.95 -3.07
N LYS A 111 -11.92 -10.49 -4.26
CA LYS A 111 -11.29 -9.99 -5.50
C LYS A 111 -11.76 -8.56 -5.78
N LEU A 112 -10.82 -7.68 -6.06
CA LEU A 112 -11.08 -6.28 -6.43
C LEU A 112 -11.14 -6.14 -7.96
N ASP A 113 -11.97 -5.22 -8.43
CA ASP A 113 -11.96 -4.82 -9.83
C ASP A 113 -10.67 -4.05 -10.15
N LYS A 114 -10.18 -4.13 -11.39
CA LYS A 114 -8.94 -3.44 -11.80
C LYS A 114 -9.06 -1.91 -11.70
N ASN A 115 -10.29 -1.37 -11.74
CA ASN A 115 -10.59 0.06 -11.60
C ASN A 115 -11.13 0.43 -10.21
N ASP A 116 -11.05 -0.48 -9.22
CA ASP A 116 -11.53 -0.21 -7.87
C ASP A 116 -10.81 1.02 -7.28
N VAL A 117 -11.59 1.89 -6.62
CA VAL A 117 -11.08 3.13 -6.02
C VAL A 117 -9.97 2.85 -5.01
N LEU A 118 -10.03 1.70 -4.32
CA LEU A 118 -9.02 1.28 -3.35
C LEU A 118 -7.64 1.03 -3.97
N LEU A 119 -7.55 0.85 -5.30
CA LEU A 119 -6.28 0.61 -5.99
C LEU A 119 -5.60 1.89 -6.47
N LYS A 120 -6.28 3.04 -6.48
CA LYS A 120 -5.75 4.30 -7.07
C LYS A 120 -4.46 4.77 -6.41
N ASP A 121 -4.36 4.61 -5.10
CA ASP A 121 -3.23 5.11 -4.29
C ASP A 121 -2.28 3.99 -3.84
N ILE A 122 -2.46 2.77 -4.37
CA ILE A 122 -1.63 1.61 -4.04
C ILE A 122 -0.40 1.57 -4.95
N SER A 123 0.76 1.31 -4.36
CA SER A 123 2.01 1.17 -5.10
C SER A 123 2.04 -0.16 -5.87
N PHE A 124 2.73 -0.16 -7.01
CA PHE A 124 2.91 -1.37 -7.85
C PHE A 124 1.60 -1.97 -8.39
N VAL A 125 0.58 -1.13 -8.63
CA VAL A 125 -0.61 -1.55 -9.37
C VAL A 125 -0.30 -1.70 -10.86
N THR A 126 -0.67 -2.83 -11.44
CA THR A 126 -0.41 -3.21 -12.85
C THR A 126 -1.65 -3.87 -13.44
N GLN A 127 -1.78 -3.85 -14.77
CA GLN A 127 -2.95 -4.43 -15.46
C GLN A 127 -2.97 -5.96 -15.47
N TRP A 128 -1.81 -6.58 -15.24
CA TRP A 128 -1.60 -8.02 -15.34
C TRP A 128 -1.73 -8.76 -14.00
N ALA A 129 -1.74 -8.03 -12.88
CA ALA A 129 -1.93 -8.61 -11.57
C ALA A 129 -3.42 -8.69 -11.21
N SER A 130 -3.78 -9.71 -10.42
CA SER A 130 -5.06 -9.78 -9.72
C SER A 130 -4.92 -9.20 -8.32
N TYR A 131 -5.92 -8.44 -7.87
CA TYR A 131 -5.92 -7.77 -6.56
C TYR A 131 -7.01 -8.32 -5.66
N TYR A 132 -6.70 -8.44 -4.37
CA TYR A 132 -7.59 -8.99 -3.36
C TYR A 132 -7.56 -8.12 -2.11
N LEU A 133 -8.74 -7.78 -1.60
CA LEU A 133 -8.93 -7.19 -0.28
C LEU A 133 -9.06 -8.33 0.73
N VAL A 134 -8.13 -8.40 1.67
CA VAL A 134 -8.01 -9.50 2.63
C VAL A 134 -8.15 -8.96 4.04
N HIS A 135 -9.05 -9.57 4.80
CA HIS A 135 -9.29 -9.23 6.20
C HIS A 135 -8.79 -10.37 7.08
N PHE A 136 -7.98 -10.03 8.08
CA PHE A 136 -7.56 -10.95 9.14
C PHE A 136 -8.12 -10.48 10.47
N PRO A 137 -8.33 -11.40 11.43
CA PRO A 137 -8.74 -11.00 12.77
C PRO A 137 -7.69 -10.07 13.38
N HIS A 138 -8.16 -9.15 14.22
CA HIS A 138 -7.32 -8.24 14.97
C HIS A 138 -6.11 -8.95 15.62
N ASN A 139 -4.92 -8.35 15.48
CA ASN A 139 -3.70 -8.86 16.09
C ASN A 139 -3.03 -7.81 16.98
N SER A 140 -2.89 -8.09 18.27
CA SER A 140 -2.26 -7.16 19.23
C SER A 140 -0.74 -7.01 19.05
N LYS A 141 -0.10 -7.87 18.24
CA LYS A 141 1.34 -7.78 17.95
C LYS A 141 1.64 -6.51 17.15
N LYS A 142 2.83 -5.93 17.35
CA LYS A 142 3.29 -4.74 16.62
C LYS A 142 3.93 -5.07 15.28
N SER A 143 4.26 -6.34 15.05
CA SER A 143 4.84 -6.86 13.83
C SER A 143 4.14 -8.16 13.43
N PHE A 144 4.09 -8.40 12.12
CA PHE A 144 3.44 -9.57 11.56
C PHE A 144 4.17 -10.03 10.32
N THR A 145 4.07 -11.33 10.07
CA THR A 145 4.49 -11.96 8.83
C THR A 145 3.25 -12.40 8.08
N LEU A 146 3.03 -11.81 6.91
CA LEU A 146 2.06 -12.29 5.95
C LEU A 146 2.76 -13.34 5.10
N THR A 147 2.27 -14.57 5.17
CA THR A 147 2.82 -15.70 4.44
C THR A 147 1.89 -16.07 3.29
N PHE A 148 2.43 -16.04 2.07
CA PHE A 148 1.79 -16.55 0.88
C PHE A 148 2.35 -17.94 0.56
N LYS A 149 1.47 -18.93 0.41
CA LYS A 149 1.84 -20.29 0.01
C LYS A 149 1.15 -20.66 -1.28
N SER A 150 1.91 -21.27 -2.19
CA SER A 150 1.44 -21.87 -3.43
C SER A 150 2.06 -23.25 -3.58
N LYS A 151 1.27 -24.21 -4.05
CA LYS A 151 1.79 -25.54 -4.39
C LYS A 151 2.80 -25.51 -5.55
N LEU A 152 2.68 -24.51 -6.44
CA LEU A 152 3.50 -24.39 -7.65
C LEU A 152 4.76 -23.54 -7.39
N TYR A 153 4.62 -22.45 -6.64
CA TYR A 153 5.69 -21.45 -6.47
C TYR A 153 6.34 -21.48 -5.07
N GLY A 154 5.91 -22.38 -4.19
CA GLY A 154 6.41 -22.47 -2.82
C GLY A 154 5.86 -21.39 -1.91
N GLU A 155 6.67 -20.94 -0.95
CA GLU A 155 6.27 -20.06 0.13
C GLU A 155 7.06 -18.74 0.11
N GLY A 156 6.34 -17.64 0.29
CA GLY A 156 6.90 -16.30 0.42
C GLY A 156 6.42 -15.61 1.69
N ALA A 157 7.33 -14.97 2.41
CA ALA A 157 7.04 -14.19 3.60
C ALA A 157 7.20 -12.69 3.32
N LEU A 158 6.26 -11.89 3.84
CA LEU A 158 6.23 -10.44 3.78
C LEU A 158 6.12 -9.89 5.20
N HIS A 159 7.03 -8.99 5.59
CA HIS A 159 7.15 -8.54 6.97
C HIS A 159 6.62 -7.12 7.16
N PHE A 160 5.66 -6.97 8.06
CA PHE A 160 4.97 -5.70 8.32
C PHE A 160 5.08 -5.29 9.78
N ALA A 161 4.88 -3.99 10.03
CA ALA A 161 4.87 -3.39 11.35
C ALA A 161 3.81 -2.30 11.47
N LYS A 162 3.10 -2.26 12.61
CA LYS A 162 2.18 -1.18 13.01
C LYS A 162 2.91 0.13 13.32
N VAL A 163 4.13 0.00 13.81
CA VAL A 163 5.01 1.12 14.14
C VAL A 163 6.10 1.26 13.06
N ALA A 164 6.69 2.44 12.96
CA ALA A 164 7.77 2.66 12.02
C ALA A 164 8.92 1.66 12.30
N LYS A 165 9.48 1.06 11.23
CA LYS A 165 10.47 -0.02 11.32
C LYS A 165 11.68 0.33 12.22
N TYR A 166 12.10 1.60 12.25
CA TYR A 166 13.21 2.07 13.09
C TYR A 166 12.95 2.00 14.61
N VAL A 167 11.67 1.94 15.02
CA VAL A 167 11.29 1.78 16.43
C VAL A 167 11.50 0.33 16.88
N LEU A 168 11.32 -0.64 15.97
CA LEU A 168 11.49 -2.06 16.27
C LEU A 168 12.97 -2.47 16.41
N THR A 169 13.87 -1.83 15.67
CA THR A 169 15.31 -2.10 15.76
C THR A 169 15.97 -1.56 17.03
N LYS A 170 15.38 -0.55 17.69
CA LYS A 170 15.91 -0.01 18.95
C LYS A 170 15.74 -0.95 20.16
N THR A 171 14.79 -1.88 20.10
CA THR A 171 14.56 -2.87 21.17
C THR A 171 15.40 -4.14 21.03
N ALA A 172 16.28 -4.21 20.03
CA ALA A 172 17.13 -5.37 19.75
C ALA A 172 18.59 -5.20 20.22
N PHE A 173 18.90 -4.14 20.98
CA PHE A 173 20.23 -3.87 21.56
C PHE A 173 20.12 -3.54 23.05
#